data_AF-A0A967CMA8-F1
#
_entry.id   AF-A0A967CMA8-F1
#
_cell.length_a   1.000
_cell.length_b   1.000
_cell.length_c   1.000
_cell.angle_alpha   90.00
_cell.angle_beta   90.00
_cell.angle_gamma   90.00
#
_symmetry.space_group_name_H-M   'P 1'
#
loop_
_entity.id
_entity.type
_entity.pdbx_description
1 polymer ?
#
loop_
_entity_poly.entity_id
_entity_poly.type
_entity_poly.pdbx_seq_one_letter_code
_entity_poly.pdbx_strand_id
1 'polypeptide(L)'
;MNTSVTSDAPKGDVPEGEVPKTGGSTVWDALFMVFLVLMLAFVAWVGMLSYEEGMKNEVTKRNGEAWAKWLGDASAERSKPGFAVAECAAGASAEAVAVASPAAAKEEAAKPGDAAAPPANGNAAGPKLWGECLKALIKPGAPLAELANPFSEQALDKVVVKCDPADHALAGALVLEKITTTPLGSAVPTIYSPLADSDPIRQKLQLRVTVCDKGSYPVRIAEFDF
;
A
#
# COMPACT_ATOMS: atom_id res chain seq x y z
N MET A 1 -85.73 72.41 -11.41
CA MET A 1 -85.73 71.29 -10.43
C MET A 1 -84.28 70.81 -10.34
N ASN A 2 -83.41 71.52 -9.63
CA ASN A 2 -83.09 71.37 -8.20
C ASN A 2 -83.02 69.91 -7.73
N THR A 3 -81.81 69.36 -7.69
CA THR A 3 -81.31 68.55 -6.57
C THR A 3 -79.79 68.69 -6.50
N SER A 4 -79.37 69.54 -5.57
CA SER A 4 -78.04 69.61 -4.97
C SER A 4 -77.73 68.29 -4.25
N VAL A 5 -76.70 67.56 -4.71
CA VAL A 5 -76.09 66.49 -3.92
C VAL A 5 -75.01 67.13 -3.06
N THR A 6 -75.36 67.35 -1.80
CA THR A 6 -74.49 67.79 -0.72
C THR A 6 -73.44 66.72 -0.39
N SER A 7 -72.20 67.16 -0.28
CA SER A 7 -71.11 66.50 0.45
C SER A 7 -71.57 66.04 1.82
N ASP A 8 -71.42 64.75 2.11
CA ASP A 8 -71.12 64.28 3.47
C ASP A 8 -70.50 62.87 3.34
N ALA A 9 -69.17 62.85 3.28
CA ALA A 9 -68.41 61.62 3.46
C ALA A 9 -68.30 61.38 4.98
N PRO A 10 -68.75 60.25 5.53
CA PRO A 10 -68.44 59.92 6.91
C PRO A 10 -66.92 59.69 6.99
N LYS A 11 -66.23 60.56 7.73
CA LYS A 11 -64.90 60.28 8.29
C LYS A 11 -65.07 59.06 9.20
N GLY A 12 -64.87 57.88 8.63
CA GLY A 12 -64.59 56.68 9.40
C GLY A 12 -63.20 56.83 9.96
N ASP A 13 -63.11 57.05 11.27
CA ASP A 13 -61.87 56.94 12.02
C ASP A 13 -61.30 55.53 11.80
N VAL A 14 -60.22 55.45 11.01
CA VAL A 14 -59.44 54.21 10.90
C VAL A 14 -58.73 54.05 12.24
N PRO A 15 -58.96 52.97 13.01
CA PRO A 15 -58.13 52.72 14.17
C PRO A 15 -56.70 52.50 13.66
N GLU A 16 -55.82 53.45 13.97
CA GLU A 16 -54.36 53.31 13.94
C GLU A 16 -53.97 52.22 14.97
N GLY A 17 -54.17 50.97 14.57
CA GLY A 17 -54.02 49.80 15.41
C GLY A 17 -52.93 48.89 14.86
N GLU A 18 -51.70 49.19 15.27
CA GLU A 18 -50.53 48.32 15.27
C GLU A 18 -50.05 47.80 13.91
N VAL A 19 -48.98 48.43 13.40
CA VAL A 19 -48.07 47.77 12.47
C VAL A 19 -47.71 46.40 13.07
N PRO A 20 -47.98 45.27 12.41
CA PRO A 20 -47.57 43.97 12.93
C PRO A 20 -46.06 44.04 13.06
N LYS A 21 -45.55 43.90 14.30
CA LYS A 21 -44.10 43.84 14.54
C LYS A 21 -43.53 42.83 13.56
N THR A 22 -42.72 43.32 12.62
CA THR A 22 -41.97 42.52 11.67
C THR A 22 -41.36 41.37 12.45
N GLY A 23 -41.75 40.14 12.12
CA GLY A 23 -41.44 38.95 12.91
C GLY A 23 -39.93 38.84 13.14
N GLY A 24 -39.48 39.31 14.30
CA GLY A 24 -38.10 39.10 14.74
C GLY A 24 -37.90 37.61 14.92
N SER A 25 -36.75 37.10 14.47
CA SER A 25 -36.34 35.70 14.66
C SER A 25 -36.66 35.30 16.09
N THR A 26 -37.63 34.40 16.27
CA THR A 26 -37.95 33.88 17.59
C THR A 26 -36.70 33.21 18.13
N VAL A 27 -36.43 33.33 19.44
CA VAL A 27 -35.29 32.67 20.08
C VAL A 27 -35.25 31.18 19.73
N TRP A 28 -36.42 30.57 19.57
CA TRP A 28 -36.59 29.19 19.11
C TRP A 28 -36.13 28.93 17.67
N ASP A 29 -36.38 29.85 16.74
CA ASP A 29 -35.88 29.75 15.36
C ASP A 29 -34.35 29.89 15.32
N ALA A 30 -33.79 30.83 16.10
CA ALA A 30 -32.34 30.96 16.23
C ALA A 30 -31.68 29.70 16.83
N LEU A 31 -32.27 29.12 17.89
CA LEU A 31 -31.78 27.86 18.48
C LEU A 31 -31.88 26.69 17.50
N PHE A 32 -32.98 26.60 16.74
CA PHE A 32 -33.16 25.58 15.72
C PHE A 32 -32.12 25.70 14.61
N MET A 33 -31.85 26.91 14.12
CA MET A 33 -30.84 27.14 13.08
C MET A 33 -29.42 26.81 13.57
N VAL A 34 -29.08 27.18 14.80
CA VAL A 34 -27.80 26.77 15.42
C VAL A 34 -27.72 25.25 15.50
N PHE A 35 -28.79 24.58 15.92
CA PHE A 35 -28.84 23.11 15.98
C PHE A 35 -28.63 22.47 14.60
N LEU A 36 -29.28 22.99 13.55
CA LEU A 36 -29.10 22.50 12.18
C LEU A 36 -27.66 22.65 11.71
N VAL A 37 -27.03 23.81 11.95
CA VAL A 37 -25.63 24.04 11.60
C VAL A 37 -24.71 23.07 12.35
N LEU A 38 -24.97 22.81 13.63
CA LEU A 38 -24.22 21.85 14.43
C LEU A 38 -24.38 20.41 13.89
N MET A 39 -25.58 20.01 13.49
CA MET A 39 -25.82 18.71 12.88
C MET A 39 -25.08 18.56 11.55
N LEU A 40 -25.10 19.59 10.69
CA LEU A 40 -24.35 19.58 9.43
C LEU A 40 -22.83 19.50 9.68
N ALA A 41 -22.32 20.24 10.66
CA ALA A 41 -20.90 20.16 11.04
C ALA A 41 -20.53 18.76 11.56
N PHE A 42 -21.40 18.14 12.37
CA PHE A 42 -21.18 16.78 12.87
C PHE A 42 -21.19 15.74 11.75
N VAL A 43 -22.12 15.83 10.80
CA VAL A 43 -22.17 14.93 9.64
C VAL A 43 -20.92 15.10 8.77
N ALA A 44 -20.50 16.34 8.49
CA ALA A 44 -19.27 16.61 7.74
C ALA A 44 -18.03 16.04 8.45
N TRP A 45 -17.97 16.17 9.78
CA TRP A 45 -16.90 15.58 10.60
C TRP A 45 -16.86 14.05 10.51
N VAL A 46 -17.99 13.37 10.69
CA VAL A 46 -18.09 11.90 10.56
C VAL A 46 -17.73 11.45 9.14
N GLY A 47 -18.12 12.23 8.13
CA GLY A 47 -17.74 12.02 6.73
C GLY A 47 -16.23 12.10 6.52
N MET A 48 -15.56 13.12 7.06
CA MET A 48 -14.10 13.26 6.97
C MET A 48 -13.37 12.09 7.64
N LEU A 49 -13.78 11.67 8.85
CA LEU A 49 -13.20 10.51 9.52
C LEU A 49 -13.34 9.23 8.67
N SER A 50 -14.52 9.01 8.09
CA SER A 50 -14.76 7.84 7.24
C SER A 50 -13.90 7.87 5.97
N TYR A 51 -13.70 9.06 5.40
CA TYR A 51 -12.86 9.27 4.23
C TYR A 51 -11.38 9.01 4.53
N GLU A 52 -10.84 9.57 5.62
CA GLU A 52 -9.45 9.36 6.03
C GLU A 52 -9.16 7.87 6.27
N GLU A 53 -10.05 7.16 6.95
CA GLU A 53 -9.93 5.72 7.15
C GLU A 53 -10.00 4.93 5.83
N GLY A 54 -10.86 5.36 4.91
CA GLY A 54 -10.95 4.78 3.56
C GLY A 54 -9.65 4.97 2.76
N MET A 55 -9.05 6.16 2.84
CA MET A 55 -7.81 6.49 2.16
C MET A 55 -6.62 5.66 2.64
N LYS A 56 -6.55 5.34 3.94
CA LYS A 56 -5.48 4.46 4.47
C LYS A 56 -5.49 3.08 3.80
N ASN A 57 -6.67 2.50 3.59
CA ASN A 57 -6.79 1.22 2.88
C ASN A 57 -6.36 1.32 1.40
N GLU A 58 -6.67 2.44 0.77
CA GLU A 58 -6.33 2.70 -0.63
C GLU A 58 -4.82 2.88 -0.81
N VAL A 59 -4.17 3.66 0.07
CA VAL A 59 -2.72 3.80 0.13
C VAL A 59 -2.04 2.46 0.40
N THR A 60 -2.54 1.64 1.31
CA THR A 60 -2.02 0.28 1.54
C THR A 60 -2.07 -0.58 0.27
N LYS A 61 -3.17 -0.51 -0.50
CA LYS A 61 -3.27 -1.24 -1.77
C LYS A 61 -2.27 -0.72 -2.80
N ARG A 62 -2.17 0.61 -2.96
CA ARG A 62 -1.16 1.23 -3.84
C ARG A 62 0.26 0.86 -3.46
N ASN A 63 0.56 0.76 -2.16
CA ASN A 63 1.85 0.28 -1.68
C ASN A 63 2.07 -1.16 -2.13
N GLY A 64 1.10 -2.05 -1.92
CA GLY A 64 1.17 -3.43 -2.42
C GLY A 64 1.35 -3.52 -3.94
N GLU A 65 0.66 -2.66 -4.71
CA GLU A 65 0.79 -2.57 -6.17
C GLU A 65 2.18 -2.07 -6.59
N ALA A 66 2.75 -1.10 -5.88
CA ALA A 66 4.10 -0.61 -6.10
C ALA A 66 5.15 -1.70 -5.81
N TRP A 67 4.96 -2.47 -4.74
CA TRP A 67 5.77 -3.65 -4.44
C TRP A 67 5.67 -4.71 -5.55
N ALA A 68 4.44 -5.05 -5.96
CA ALA A 68 4.21 -6.04 -7.02
C ALA A 68 4.79 -5.58 -8.35
N LYS A 69 4.62 -4.30 -8.70
CA LYS A 69 5.18 -3.71 -9.92
C LYS A 69 6.69 -3.74 -9.88
N TRP A 70 7.32 -3.28 -8.79
CA TRP A 70 8.78 -3.26 -8.70
C TRP A 70 9.35 -4.67 -8.76
N LEU A 71 8.80 -5.62 -8.00
CA LEU A 71 9.26 -7.00 -8.00
C LEU A 71 9.04 -7.68 -9.36
N GLY A 72 7.90 -7.45 -10.01
CA GLY A 72 7.61 -7.97 -11.34
C GLY A 72 8.52 -7.39 -12.43
N ASP A 73 8.81 -6.08 -12.39
CA ASP A 73 9.74 -5.44 -13.32
C ASP A 73 11.18 -5.92 -13.05
N ALA A 74 11.57 -6.02 -11.77
CA ALA A 74 12.88 -6.50 -11.34
C ALA A 74 13.13 -7.95 -11.74
N SER A 75 12.12 -8.83 -11.76
CA SER A 75 12.29 -10.24 -12.13
C SER A 75 12.75 -10.43 -13.58
N ALA A 76 12.31 -9.55 -14.49
CA ALA A 76 12.75 -9.55 -15.88
C ALA A 76 14.20 -9.06 -16.04
N GLU A 77 14.68 -8.22 -15.13
CA GLU A 77 15.96 -7.52 -15.28
C GLU A 77 17.08 -8.01 -14.37
N ARG A 78 16.75 -8.73 -13.29
CA ARG A 78 17.71 -9.16 -12.27
C ARG A 78 18.80 -10.10 -12.77
N SER A 79 18.63 -10.70 -13.95
CA SER A 79 19.63 -11.53 -14.62
C SER A 79 20.59 -10.73 -15.52
N LYS A 80 20.32 -9.43 -15.74
CA LYS A 80 21.17 -8.55 -16.54
C LYS A 80 22.40 -8.13 -15.72
N PRO A 81 23.58 -7.98 -16.35
CA PRO A 81 24.75 -7.44 -15.68
C PRO A 81 24.49 -5.99 -15.24
N GLY A 82 24.87 -5.67 -14.00
CA GLY A 82 24.69 -4.32 -13.46
C GLY A 82 23.28 -3.99 -12.99
N PHE A 83 22.46 -4.99 -12.63
CA PHE A 83 21.15 -4.77 -12.03
C PHE A 83 21.22 -3.82 -10.82
N ALA A 84 20.28 -2.87 -10.75
CA ALA A 84 20.32 -1.74 -9.84
C ALA A 84 20.40 -2.14 -8.35
N VAL A 85 19.83 -3.28 -7.97
CA VAL A 85 19.90 -3.81 -6.61
C VAL A 85 20.70 -5.12 -6.60
N ALA A 86 22.02 -5.00 -6.45
CA ALA A 86 22.95 -6.13 -6.52
C ALA A 86 22.64 -7.28 -5.53
N GLU A 87 21.95 -7.00 -4.42
CA GLU A 87 21.52 -8.03 -3.47
C GLU A 87 20.31 -8.82 -3.94
N CYS A 88 19.53 -8.29 -4.88
CA CYS A 88 18.37 -8.93 -5.49
C CYS A 88 18.67 -9.56 -6.87
N ALA A 89 19.91 -9.45 -7.36
CA ALA A 89 20.29 -9.99 -8.66
C ALA A 89 20.14 -11.53 -8.70
N ALA A 90 19.64 -12.05 -9.81
CA ALA A 90 19.73 -13.48 -10.08
C ALA A 90 21.22 -13.81 -10.22
N GLY A 91 21.70 -14.79 -9.44
CA GLY A 91 22.99 -15.38 -9.76
C GLY A 91 22.90 -16.03 -11.15
N ALA A 92 23.99 -16.04 -11.91
CA ALA A 92 24.04 -16.85 -13.13
C ALA A 92 23.53 -18.25 -12.79
N SER A 93 22.39 -18.62 -13.36
CA SER A 93 21.76 -19.90 -13.09
C SER A 93 22.74 -21.01 -13.45
N ALA A 94 22.74 -22.11 -12.70
CA ALA A 94 23.52 -23.29 -13.06
C ALA A 94 23.17 -23.83 -14.47
N GLU A 95 22.02 -23.43 -15.04
CA GLU A 95 21.65 -23.70 -16.43
C GLU A 95 22.45 -22.88 -17.47
N ALA A 96 22.96 -21.69 -17.12
CA ALA A 96 23.83 -20.92 -18.02
C ALA A 96 25.27 -21.46 -18.08
N VAL A 97 25.66 -22.32 -17.13
CA VAL A 97 27.00 -22.93 -17.09
C VAL A 97 27.05 -24.22 -17.93
N ALA A 98 25.91 -24.79 -18.32
CA ALA A 98 25.85 -26.06 -19.04
C ALA A 98 25.98 -25.95 -20.58
N VAL A 99 25.98 -24.74 -21.16
CA VAL A 99 25.99 -24.57 -22.64
C VAL A 99 27.31 -24.02 -23.20
N ALA A 100 28.36 -23.88 -22.37
CA ALA A 100 29.72 -23.57 -22.84
C ALA A 100 30.71 -24.70 -22.45
N SER A 101 30.62 -25.82 -23.17
CA SER A 101 31.66 -26.87 -23.25
C SER A 101 32.83 -26.41 -24.16
N PRO A 102 34.05 -27.01 -24.15
CA PRO A 102 34.26 -28.45 -24.05
C PRO A 102 35.43 -28.95 -23.17
N ALA A 103 35.40 -30.26 -23.00
CA ALA A 103 36.41 -31.16 -22.43
C ALA A 103 37.86 -30.86 -22.82
N ALA A 104 38.76 -30.93 -21.83
CA ALA A 104 39.94 -31.81 -21.82
C ALA A 104 40.68 -31.67 -20.48
N ALA A 105 40.99 -32.82 -19.87
CA ALA A 105 41.65 -32.97 -18.59
C ALA A 105 43.08 -32.42 -18.55
N LYS A 106 43.50 -31.89 -17.39
CA LYS A 106 44.64 -32.44 -16.64
C LYS A 106 44.69 -31.89 -15.21
N GLU A 107 44.87 -32.84 -14.30
CA GLU A 107 45.15 -32.72 -12.88
C GLU A 107 46.63 -32.38 -12.67
N GLU A 108 46.97 -31.38 -11.86
CA GLU A 108 48.24 -31.32 -11.12
C GLU A 108 48.13 -30.42 -9.87
N ALA A 109 48.85 -30.80 -8.83
CA ALA A 109 48.63 -30.47 -7.42
C ALA A 109 49.41 -29.26 -6.86
N ALA A 110 48.92 -28.70 -5.73
CA ALA A 110 49.61 -28.00 -4.59
C ALA A 110 50.55 -26.79 -4.90
N LYS A 111 50.64 -25.66 -4.17
CA LYS A 111 50.43 -25.25 -2.75
C LYS A 111 50.45 -23.67 -2.69
N PRO A 112 50.27 -23.00 -1.52
CA PRO A 112 49.76 -21.63 -1.37
C PRO A 112 50.83 -20.53 -1.16
N GLY A 113 50.46 -19.26 -1.36
CA GLY A 113 51.27 -18.09 -0.97
C GLY A 113 50.60 -16.73 -1.26
N ASP A 114 50.28 -16.05 -0.17
CA ASP A 114 49.90 -14.66 0.14
C ASP A 114 49.71 -13.53 -0.91
N ALA A 115 48.54 -12.87 -0.76
CA ALA A 115 48.27 -11.43 -0.60
C ALA A 115 48.80 -10.38 -1.63
N ALA A 116 47.89 -9.72 -2.35
CA ALA A 116 47.46 -8.32 -2.08
C ALA A 116 46.56 -7.71 -3.18
N ALA A 117 45.50 -7.03 -2.71
CA ALA A 117 44.64 -6.01 -3.33
C ALA A 117 43.57 -6.43 -4.40
N PRO A 118 42.33 -5.92 -4.29
CA PRO A 118 41.15 -6.53 -4.92
C PRO A 118 40.79 -5.91 -6.28
N PRO A 119 40.36 -6.69 -7.29
CA PRO A 119 39.54 -6.13 -8.35
C PRO A 119 38.10 -6.02 -7.82
N ALA A 120 37.62 -4.78 -7.75
CA ALA A 120 36.20 -4.47 -7.67
C ALA A 120 35.49 -5.14 -8.86
N ASN A 121 34.69 -6.17 -8.57
CA ASN A 121 33.53 -6.63 -9.34
C ASN A 121 32.88 -7.74 -8.50
N GLY A 122 31.92 -7.32 -7.66
CA GLY A 122 31.28 -8.14 -6.64
C GLY A 122 30.36 -9.22 -7.21
N ASN A 123 30.92 -10.23 -7.88
CA ASN A 123 30.38 -11.58 -7.81
C ASN A 123 30.85 -12.20 -6.49
N ALA A 124 30.32 -11.70 -5.37
CA ALA A 124 30.47 -12.40 -4.10
C ALA A 124 29.65 -13.69 -4.18
N ALA A 125 30.34 -14.81 -4.27
CA ALA A 125 29.80 -16.16 -4.40
C ALA A 125 29.07 -16.68 -3.14
N GLY A 126 28.52 -15.79 -2.28
CA GLY A 126 27.64 -16.16 -1.17
C GLY A 126 26.17 -16.25 -1.61
N PRO A 127 25.33 -17.09 -0.98
CA PRO A 127 23.92 -17.20 -1.33
C PRO A 127 23.26 -15.81 -1.28
N LYS A 128 22.60 -15.42 -2.37
CA LYS A 128 21.78 -14.21 -2.41
C LYS A 128 20.48 -14.57 -1.72
N LEU A 129 20.30 -14.01 -0.53
CA LEU A 129 19.19 -14.29 0.38
C LEU A 129 18.15 -13.18 0.29
N TRP A 130 16.89 -13.55 0.43
CA TRP A 130 15.79 -12.58 0.41
C TRP A 130 15.97 -11.47 1.45
N GLY A 131 16.40 -11.78 2.67
CA GLY A 131 16.55 -10.78 3.74
C GLY A 131 17.54 -9.67 3.42
N GLU A 132 18.63 -9.99 2.70
CA GLU A 132 19.62 -8.99 2.26
C GLU A 132 19.10 -8.16 1.08
N CYS A 133 18.35 -8.80 0.17
CA CYS A 133 17.62 -8.10 -0.89
C CYS A 133 16.59 -7.13 -0.28
N LEU A 134 15.75 -7.59 0.65
CA LEU A 134 14.74 -6.77 1.32
C LEU A 134 15.35 -5.53 1.98
N LYS A 135 16.43 -5.69 2.76
CA LYS A 135 17.17 -4.57 3.38
C LYS A 135 17.66 -3.56 2.33
N ALA A 136 18.09 -4.02 1.17
CA ALA A 136 18.54 -3.15 0.09
C ALA A 136 17.38 -2.38 -0.58
N LEU A 137 16.15 -2.92 -0.56
CA LEU A 137 14.96 -2.30 -1.16
C LEU A 137 14.33 -1.19 -0.32
N ILE A 138 14.45 -1.31 1.00
CA ILE A 138 13.84 -0.40 1.98
C ILE A 138 14.83 0.63 2.52
N LYS A 139 16.12 0.51 2.19
CA LYS A 139 17.16 1.46 2.61
C LYS A 139 16.85 2.86 2.08
N PRO A 140 17.11 3.96 2.81
CA PRO A 140 16.90 5.31 2.29
C PRO A 140 17.53 5.52 0.91
N GLY A 141 16.73 6.01 -0.05
CA GLY A 141 17.11 6.20 -1.45
C GLY A 141 16.92 4.97 -2.35
N ALA A 142 16.42 3.86 -1.81
CA ALA A 142 16.05 2.67 -2.58
C ALA A 142 14.62 2.79 -3.15
N PRO A 143 14.25 1.97 -4.16
CA PRO A 143 12.99 2.10 -4.89
C PRO A 143 11.74 1.99 -4.02
N LEU A 144 11.83 1.31 -2.88
CA LEU A 144 10.69 1.06 -1.99
C LEU A 144 10.81 1.76 -0.62
N ALA A 145 11.80 2.63 -0.46
CA ALA A 145 12.12 3.26 0.84
C ALA A 145 11.09 4.31 1.28
N GLU A 146 10.40 4.94 0.33
CA GLU A 146 9.42 6.00 0.61
C GLU A 146 8.03 5.44 1.00
N LEU A 147 7.84 4.13 0.90
CA LEU A 147 6.57 3.50 1.22
C LEU A 147 6.48 3.21 2.72
N ALA A 148 5.46 3.79 3.34
CA ALA A 148 5.14 3.58 4.74
C ALA A 148 3.74 3.00 4.91
N ASN A 149 3.54 2.25 5.98
CA ASN A 149 2.23 1.77 6.39
C ASN A 149 1.40 2.97 6.91
N PRO A 150 0.25 3.31 6.30
CA PRO A 150 -0.56 4.46 6.70
C PRO A 150 -1.34 4.25 8.02
N PHE A 151 -1.33 3.04 8.59
CA PHE A 151 -1.96 2.71 9.88
C PHE A 151 -1.00 2.79 11.05
N SER A 152 0.26 2.38 10.86
CA SER A 152 1.29 2.41 11.91
C SER A 152 2.33 3.51 11.74
N GLU A 153 2.33 4.20 10.58
CA GLU A 153 3.33 5.18 10.14
C GLU A 153 4.78 4.62 10.11
N GLN A 154 4.91 3.29 10.12
CA GLN A 154 6.20 2.61 10.06
C GLN A 154 6.58 2.29 8.62
N ALA A 155 7.88 2.21 8.35
CA ALA A 155 8.39 1.70 7.08
C ALA A 155 7.91 0.25 6.86
N LEU A 156 7.83 -0.17 5.60
CA LEU A 156 7.51 -1.56 5.25
C LEU A 156 8.74 -2.48 5.36
N ASP A 157 9.49 -2.35 6.45
CA ASP A 157 10.72 -3.11 6.71
C ASP A 157 10.45 -4.55 7.17
N LYS A 158 9.27 -4.78 7.75
CA LYS A 158 8.84 -6.08 8.28
C LYS A 158 7.71 -6.63 7.42
N VAL A 159 8.05 -7.57 6.55
CA VAL A 159 7.06 -8.43 5.90
C VAL A 159 6.50 -9.39 6.94
N VAL A 160 5.20 -9.36 7.17
CA VAL A 160 4.53 -10.23 8.14
C VAL A 160 4.22 -11.59 7.52
N VAL A 161 4.13 -12.61 8.36
CA VAL A 161 3.94 -14.02 7.94
C VAL A 161 2.59 -14.22 7.26
N LYS A 162 1.55 -13.57 7.78
CA LYS A 162 0.15 -13.70 7.36
C LYS A 162 -0.67 -12.56 7.96
N CYS A 163 -1.74 -12.16 7.28
CA CYS A 163 -2.78 -11.30 7.86
C CYS A 163 -3.71 -12.13 8.78
N ASP A 164 -3.91 -11.66 10.01
CA ASP A 164 -4.78 -12.25 11.01
C ASP A 164 -5.82 -11.23 11.51
N PRO A 165 -7.13 -11.45 11.26
CA PRO A 165 -8.19 -10.58 11.76
C PRO A 165 -8.28 -10.47 13.29
N ALA A 166 -7.66 -11.40 14.03
CA ALA A 166 -7.56 -11.32 15.49
C ALA A 166 -6.48 -10.32 15.96
N ASP A 167 -5.51 -9.97 15.10
CA ASP A 167 -4.44 -9.02 15.40
C ASP A 167 -4.59 -7.74 14.55
N HIS A 168 -5.24 -6.74 15.15
CA HIS A 168 -5.45 -5.43 14.52
C HIS A 168 -4.16 -4.60 14.34
N ALA A 169 -3.03 -5.01 14.93
CA ALA A 169 -1.76 -4.34 14.69
C ALA A 169 -1.20 -4.61 13.28
N LEU A 170 -1.71 -5.64 12.60
CA LEU A 170 -1.32 -6.00 11.24
C LEU A 170 -1.96 -5.13 10.17
N ALA A 171 -2.84 -4.18 10.52
CA ALA A 171 -3.46 -3.28 9.56
C ALA A 171 -2.41 -2.56 8.71
N GLY A 172 -2.52 -2.66 7.38
CA GLY A 172 -1.56 -2.09 6.43
C GLY A 172 -0.24 -2.84 6.26
N ALA A 173 -0.06 -3.99 6.94
CA ALA A 173 1.15 -4.79 6.80
C ALA A 173 1.23 -5.47 5.42
N LEU A 174 2.45 -5.70 4.97
CA LEU A 174 2.76 -6.40 3.72
C LEU A 174 3.10 -7.86 4.02
N VAL A 175 2.55 -8.78 3.23
CA VAL A 175 2.82 -10.22 3.28
C VAL A 175 3.35 -10.66 1.92
N LEU A 176 4.55 -11.23 1.90
CA LEU A 176 5.09 -11.92 0.73
C LEU A 176 5.10 -13.41 0.98
N GLU A 177 4.40 -14.14 0.12
CA GLU A 177 4.36 -15.60 0.15
C GLU A 177 5.12 -16.16 -1.05
N LYS A 178 6.00 -17.13 -0.81
CA LYS A 178 6.52 -18.02 -1.82
C LYS A 178 5.46 -19.07 -2.17
N ILE A 179 5.21 -19.23 -3.46
CA ILE A 179 4.33 -20.21 -4.05
C ILE A 179 5.21 -21.38 -4.52
N THR A 180 4.94 -22.58 -4.02
CA THR A 180 5.64 -23.81 -4.44
C THR A 180 4.64 -24.78 -5.03
N THR A 181 4.85 -25.17 -6.30
CA THR A 181 4.05 -26.22 -6.95
C THR A 181 4.38 -27.58 -6.37
N THR A 182 3.38 -28.31 -5.90
CA THR A 182 3.60 -29.67 -5.40
C THR A 182 3.80 -30.66 -6.54
N PRO A 183 4.51 -31.78 -6.32
CA PRO A 183 4.63 -32.85 -7.31
C PRO A 183 3.28 -33.38 -7.80
N LEU A 184 3.23 -33.82 -9.07
CA LEU A 184 2.05 -34.45 -9.64
C LEU A 184 1.61 -35.65 -8.79
N GLY A 185 0.32 -35.73 -8.48
CA GLY A 185 -0.27 -36.75 -7.59
C GLY A 185 -0.62 -36.24 -6.19
N SER A 186 -0.22 -35.03 -5.82
CA SER A 186 -0.68 -34.35 -4.61
C SER A 186 -2.13 -33.85 -4.77
N ALA A 187 -2.92 -33.91 -3.69
CA ALA A 187 -4.29 -33.39 -3.65
C ALA A 187 -4.36 -31.85 -3.66
N VAL A 188 -3.28 -31.19 -3.23
CA VAL A 188 -3.16 -29.72 -3.22
C VAL A 188 -2.10 -29.36 -4.26
N PRO A 189 -2.42 -28.60 -5.33
CA PRO A 189 -1.50 -28.34 -6.43
C PRO A 189 -0.42 -27.29 -6.11
N THR A 190 -0.68 -26.41 -5.13
CA THR A 190 0.19 -25.27 -4.83
C THR A 190 0.16 -24.95 -3.34
N ILE A 191 1.33 -24.74 -2.75
CA ILE A 191 1.49 -24.37 -1.34
C ILE A 191 2.02 -22.95 -1.27
N TYR A 192 1.37 -22.13 -0.44
CA TYR A 192 1.81 -20.78 -0.09
C TYR A 192 2.56 -20.85 1.24
N SER A 193 3.79 -20.38 1.25
CA SER A 193 4.62 -20.30 2.45
C SER A 193 5.16 -18.90 2.60
N PRO A 194 5.31 -18.37 3.82
CA PRO A 194 5.95 -17.07 4.04
C PRO A 194 7.34 -17.05 3.40
N LEU A 195 7.68 -15.96 2.72
CA LEU A 195 9.03 -15.77 2.18
C LEU A 195 9.98 -15.42 3.33
N ALA A 196 10.88 -16.34 3.66
CA ALA A 196 11.79 -16.18 4.78
C ALA A 196 13.04 -15.38 4.37
N ASP A 197 13.67 -14.68 5.31
CA ASP A 197 14.91 -13.94 5.06
C ASP A 197 16.04 -14.84 4.56
N SER A 198 16.03 -16.12 4.95
CA SER A 198 16.99 -17.14 4.53
C SER A 198 16.65 -17.81 3.20
N ASP A 199 15.54 -17.43 2.55
CA ASP A 199 15.17 -18.03 1.27
C ASP A 199 16.15 -17.60 0.17
N PRO A 200 16.70 -18.56 -0.61
CA PRO A 200 17.60 -18.26 -1.70
C PRO A 200 16.82 -17.70 -2.89
N ILE A 201 17.19 -16.51 -3.33
CA ILE A 201 16.51 -15.82 -4.44
C ILE A 201 17.26 -15.94 -5.77
N ARG A 202 18.31 -16.78 -5.84
CA ARG A 202 19.06 -16.96 -7.11
C ARG A 202 18.24 -17.65 -8.20
N GLN A 203 17.28 -18.47 -7.80
CA GLN A 203 16.39 -19.19 -8.72
C GLN A 203 15.10 -18.40 -8.90
N LYS A 204 14.33 -18.78 -9.92
CA LYS A 204 13.01 -18.22 -10.17
C LYS A 204 12.03 -18.71 -9.09
N LEU A 205 11.44 -17.80 -8.34
CA LEU A 205 10.47 -18.06 -7.29
C LEU A 205 9.11 -17.52 -7.74
N GLN A 206 8.03 -18.28 -7.55
CA GLN A 206 6.70 -17.70 -7.67
C GLN A 206 6.38 -16.99 -6.37
N LEU A 207 6.07 -15.69 -6.43
CA LEU A 207 5.74 -14.88 -5.28
C LEU A 207 4.29 -14.38 -5.37
N ARG A 208 3.64 -14.29 -4.22
CA ARG A 208 2.38 -13.57 -4.03
C ARG A 208 2.62 -12.37 -3.12
N VAL A 209 2.16 -11.21 -3.56
CA VAL A 209 2.08 -10.01 -2.73
C VAL A 209 0.65 -9.86 -2.21
N THR A 210 0.52 -9.80 -0.89
CA THR A 210 -0.74 -9.57 -0.17
C THR A 210 -0.54 -8.41 0.80
N VAL A 211 -1.56 -7.59 0.98
CA VAL A 211 -1.58 -6.54 2.01
C VAL A 211 -2.72 -6.80 2.99
N CYS A 212 -2.55 -6.40 4.23
CA CYS A 212 -3.60 -6.50 5.24
C CYS A 212 -4.42 -5.20 5.25
N ASP A 213 -5.74 -5.30 5.13
CA ASP A 213 -6.62 -4.12 5.25
C ASP A 213 -6.75 -3.62 6.70
N LYS A 214 -7.59 -2.60 6.94
CA LYS A 214 -7.87 -2.07 8.29
C LYS A 214 -8.28 -3.16 9.30
N GLY A 215 -8.99 -4.19 8.85
CA GLY A 215 -9.45 -5.29 9.70
C GLY A 215 -8.43 -6.44 9.78
N SER A 216 -7.21 -6.25 9.28
CA SER A 216 -6.20 -7.31 9.14
C SER A 216 -6.66 -8.49 8.29
N TYR A 217 -7.59 -8.26 7.35
CA TYR A 217 -7.96 -9.25 6.35
C TYR A 217 -6.98 -9.21 5.16
N PRO A 218 -6.64 -10.38 4.60
CA PRO A 218 -5.73 -10.45 3.47
C PRO A 218 -6.39 -9.95 2.18
N VAL A 219 -5.78 -8.95 1.56
CA VAL A 219 -6.11 -8.45 0.22
C VAL A 219 -5.00 -8.85 -0.73
N ARG A 220 -5.31 -9.79 -1.63
CA ARG A 220 -4.35 -10.27 -2.64
C ARG A 220 -4.17 -9.22 -3.72
N ILE A 221 -2.92 -8.83 -3.98
CA ILE A 221 -2.59 -7.82 -4.97
C ILE A 221 -2.16 -8.47 -6.28
N ALA A 222 -1.13 -9.32 -6.23
CA ALA A 222 -0.59 -9.94 -7.43
C ALA A 222 0.14 -11.26 -7.10
N GLU A 223 0.21 -12.11 -8.12
CA GLU A 223 1.06 -13.30 -8.17
C GLU A 223 1.93 -13.19 -9.41
N PHE A 224 3.24 -13.41 -9.27
CA PHE A 224 4.19 -13.29 -10.37
C PHE A 224 5.42 -14.13 -10.09
N ASP A 225 6.23 -14.32 -11.13
CA ASP A 225 7.53 -14.92 -10.97
C ASP A 225 8.57 -13.84 -10.64
N PHE A 226 9.35 -14.08 -9.60
CA PHE A 226 10.53 -13.31 -9.21
C PHE A 226 11.80 -14.09 -9.55
#